data_AF-A0A960URJ0-F1
#
_entry.id   AF-A0A960URJ0-F1
#
_cell.length_a   1.000
_cell.length_b   1.000
_cell.length_c   1.000
_cell.angle_alpha   90.00
_cell.angle_beta   90.00
_cell.angle_gamma   90.00
#
_symmetry.space_group_name_H-M   'P 1'
#
loop_
_entity.id
_entity.type
_entity.pdbx_description
1 polymer ?
#
loop_
_entity_poly.entity_id
_entity_poly.type
_entity_poly.pdbx_seq_one_letter_code
_entity_poly.pdbx_strand_id
1 'polypeptide(L)'
;SEGALVRFQVDAVRTASKKSKKTAAKKKTSSKKTAAKKKASPAKKSVDAPPMIEVFTTRPDTLFGASYMVLAPEHPLVSHITSTAQKKDVQTYVDEASRKSERDRQIQGEKAEKTGVFTGAFAINPVNGEKIPVWIADYVLMGYGTGAIMAVPAHDERDFAFATKFELPIKTVVAPKKAGKEFQVEEAFSGEGISINSDFLDGLPTAQAKARMIEHLEAKKLGTRKVNYRLRDWLFSRQRYWGEPIPISFDSSGKQYAHSEDELPLMLPPSDDFKPAETGESPLARLGDWVEHT
;
A
#
# COMPACT_ATOMS: atom_id res chain seq x y z
N SER A 1 10.07 5.38 -13.78
CA SER A 1 8.88 5.82 -14.52
C SER A 1 8.27 7.00 -13.81
N GLU A 2 7.77 7.97 -14.58
CA GLU A 2 7.01 9.09 -14.04
C GLU A 2 5.53 8.73 -13.94
N GLY A 3 4.85 9.27 -12.92
CA GLY A 3 3.45 8.98 -12.65
C GLY A 3 2.86 9.92 -11.60
N ALA A 4 1.78 9.48 -10.97
CA ALA A 4 1.10 10.20 -9.90
C ALA A 4 0.95 9.32 -8.65
N LEU A 5 1.12 9.93 -7.49
CA LEU A 5 0.63 9.41 -6.23
C LEU A 5 -0.78 9.98 -6.00
N VAL A 6 -1.78 9.11 -5.88
CA VAL A 6 -3.20 9.48 -5.80
C VAL A 6 -3.78 9.00 -4.48
N ARG A 7 -4.63 9.81 -3.85
CA ARG A 7 -5.27 9.49 -2.57
C ARG A 7 -6.75 9.17 -2.76
N PHE A 8 -7.16 8.00 -2.30
CA PHE A 8 -8.54 7.53 -2.31
C PHE A 8 -9.07 7.52 -0.89
N GLN A 9 -10.23 8.15 -0.67
CA GLN A 9 -10.89 8.12 0.63
C GLN A 9 -11.64 6.81 0.80
N VAL A 10 -11.45 6.12 1.93
CA VAL A 10 -12.20 4.90 2.24
C VAL A 10 -13.53 5.26 2.88
N ASP A 11 -14.61 4.77 2.29
CA ASP A 11 -15.95 4.75 2.84
C ASP A 11 -16.18 3.39 3.53
N ALA A 12 -15.60 3.25 4.73
CA ALA A 12 -15.73 2.02 5.51
C ALA A 12 -17.12 1.99 6.18
N VAL A 13 -17.79 0.84 6.11
CA VAL A 13 -19.04 0.59 6.84
C VAL A 13 -18.76 0.65 8.34
N ARG A 14 -18.94 1.82 8.95
CA ARG A 14 -18.90 1.97 10.41
C ARG A 14 -20.08 1.21 11.00
N THR A 15 -19.86 -0.03 11.44
CA THR A 15 -20.80 -0.70 12.34
C THR A 15 -20.79 0.05 13.66
N ALA A 16 -21.81 0.90 13.84
CA ALA A 16 -22.00 1.66 15.06
C ALA A 16 -22.17 0.70 16.25
N SER A 17 -21.13 0.54 17.07
CA SER A 17 -21.28 0.07 18.44
C SER A 17 -22.06 1.12 19.22
N LYS A 18 -23.39 1.00 19.25
CA LYS A 18 -24.25 1.77 20.16
C LYS A 18 -23.92 1.37 21.60
N LYS A 19 -22.93 2.01 22.23
CA LYS A 19 -22.88 2.09 23.70
C LYS A 19 -24.05 2.98 24.14
N SER A 20 -25.08 2.36 24.70
CA SER A 20 -26.21 3.06 25.31
C SER A 20 -25.71 3.90 26.49
N LYS A 21 -25.70 5.23 26.34
CA LYS A 21 -25.63 6.13 27.49
C LYS A 21 -27.03 6.19 28.12
N LYS A 22 -27.23 5.43 29.20
CA LYS A 22 -28.32 5.68 30.15
C LYS A 22 -28.12 7.06 30.76
N THR A 23 -29.01 7.99 30.42
CA THR A 23 -29.17 9.29 31.08
C THR A 23 -29.90 9.08 32.40
N ALA A 24 -29.25 9.33 33.53
CA ALA A 24 -29.90 9.52 34.82
C ALA A 24 -29.89 11.02 35.15
N ALA A 25 -31.09 11.57 35.37
CA ALA A 25 -31.32 12.96 35.76
C ALA A 25 -31.38 13.13 37.29
N LYS A 26 -31.21 14.39 37.72
CA LYS A 26 -31.23 14.98 39.09
C LYS A 26 -29.84 15.00 39.75
N LYS A 27 -29.38 16.11 40.35
CA LYS A 27 -30.08 17.16 41.10
C LYS A 27 -29.28 18.47 41.04
N LYS A 28 -29.96 19.61 40.85
CA LYS A 28 -29.40 20.96 41.04
C LYS A 28 -29.21 21.22 42.53
N THR A 29 -28.10 21.83 42.92
CA THR A 29 -27.97 22.66 44.12
C THR A 29 -26.87 23.69 43.90
N SER A 30 -27.17 24.94 44.25
CA SER A 30 -26.34 26.13 44.07
C SER A 30 -25.39 26.34 45.25
N SER A 31 -24.16 26.78 44.99
CA SER A 31 -23.48 27.78 45.83
C SER A 31 -22.27 28.41 45.11
N LYS A 32 -21.78 29.51 45.70
CA LYS A 32 -21.14 30.70 45.13
C LYS A 32 -19.69 30.57 44.63
N LYS A 33 -19.39 31.45 43.65
CA LYS A 33 -18.15 32.16 43.27
C LYS A 33 -16.84 31.85 44.01
N THR A 34 -15.78 31.62 43.21
CA THR A 34 -14.49 32.34 43.31
C THR A 34 -13.74 32.27 41.97
N ALA A 35 -13.14 33.41 41.58
CA ALA A 35 -12.33 33.56 40.38
C ALA A 35 -10.88 33.13 40.64
N ALA A 36 -10.31 32.23 39.83
CA ALA A 36 -8.86 32.07 39.69
C ALA A 36 -8.46 31.32 38.41
N LYS A 37 -7.54 31.94 37.67
CA LYS A 37 -6.54 31.41 36.73
C LYS A 37 -6.99 30.50 35.56
N LYS A 38 -6.93 31.10 34.37
CA LYS A 38 -6.64 30.44 33.08
C LYS A 38 -5.46 29.46 33.26
N LYS A 39 -5.73 28.17 33.15
CA LYS A 39 -4.79 27.18 32.62
C LYS A 39 -5.40 26.65 31.33
N ALA A 40 -4.73 26.89 30.21
CA ALA A 40 -5.08 26.32 28.93
C ALA A 40 -4.94 24.79 29.03
N SER A 41 -6.08 24.10 29.07
CA SER A 41 -6.10 22.66 28.82
C SER A 41 -5.75 22.41 27.35
N PRO A 42 -4.95 21.39 27.03
CA PRO A 42 -4.58 21.12 25.65
C PRO A 42 -5.85 20.77 24.86
N ALA A 43 -6.04 21.48 23.76
CA ALA A 43 -7.09 21.22 22.80
C ALA A 43 -7.07 19.73 22.41
N LYS A 44 -8.21 19.06 22.56
CA LYS A 44 -8.47 17.75 21.97
C LYS A 44 -8.30 17.84 20.45
N LYS A 45 -7.12 17.46 19.93
CA LYS A 45 -6.98 16.89 18.59
C LYS A 45 -7.77 15.57 18.57
N SER A 46 -8.54 15.17 17.58
CA SER A 46 -8.92 15.70 16.27
C SER A 46 -10.16 14.87 15.87
N VAL A 47 -11.05 15.42 15.05
CA VAL A 47 -12.11 14.63 14.41
C VAL A 47 -11.45 13.58 13.53
N ASP A 48 -11.72 12.29 13.75
CA ASP A 48 -11.16 11.17 12.96
C ASP A 48 -11.42 11.39 11.46
N ALA A 49 -10.40 11.80 10.73
CA ALA A 49 -10.44 11.85 9.28
C ALA A 49 -10.64 10.41 8.76
N PRO A 50 -11.43 10.22 7.69
CA PRO A 50 -11.60 8.92 7.07
C PRO A 50 -10.24 8.37 6.61
N PRO A 51 -10.00 7.04 6.72
CA PRO A 51 -8.75 6.45 6.26
C PRO A 51 -8.56 6.69 4.76
N MET A 52 -7.32 6.92 4.37
CA MET A 52 -6.94 7.20 2.98
C MET A 52 -6.05 6.06 2.46
N ILE A 53 -6.33 5.58 1.25
CA ILE A 53 -5.44 4.68 0.52
C ILE A 53 -4.63 5.52 -0.46
N GLU A 54 -3.31 5.47 -0.36
CA GLU A 54 -2.42 6.08 -1.35
C GLU A 54 -2.02 5.03 -2.39
N VAL A 55 -2.06 5.38 -3.68
CA VAL A 55 -1.65 4.49 -4.77
C VAL A 55 -0.72 5.22 -5.73
N PHE A 56 0.29 4.52 -6.23
CA PHE A 56 1.14 5.03 -7.30
C PHE A 56 0.70 4.42 -8.64
N THR A 57 0.54 5.27 -9.65
CA THR A 57 0.23 4.84 -11.02
C THR A 57 1.09 5.57 -12.04
N THR A 58 1.56 4.84 -13.06
CA THR A 58 2.22 5.39 -14.25
C THR A 58 1.20 5.72 -15.37
N ARG A 59 -0.06 5.37 -15.17
CA ARG A 59 -1.20 5.63 -16.06
C ARG A 59 -2.25 6.50 -15.35
N PRO A 60 -1.91 7.73 -14.91
CA PRO A 60 -2.92 8.61 -14.34
C PRO A 60 -4.01 8.98 -15.36
N ASP A 61 -3.71 8.94 -16.66
CA ASP A 61 -4.68 9.13 -17.75
C ASP A 61 -5.90 8.21 -17.66
N THR A 62 -5.78 7.05 -17.02
CA THR A 62 -6.84 6.04 -16.95
C THR A 62 -7.61 6.04 -15.63
N LEU A 63 -7.42 7.05 -14.77
CA LEU A 63 -8.00 7.11 -13.42
C LEU A 63 -9.54 7.06 -13.40
N PHE A 64 -10.21 7.55 -14.45
CA PHE A 64 -11.67 7.43 -14.62
C PHE A 64 -12.13 5.98 -14.83
N GLY A 65 -11.26 5.11 -15.33
CA GLY A 65 -11.53 3.69 -15.57
C GLY A 65 -11.23 2.81 -14.36
N ALA A 66 -10.76 3.40 -13.24
CA ALA A 66 -10.50 2.65 -12.02
C ALA A 66 -11.82 2.15 -11.43
N SER A 67 -12.02 0.82 -11.43
CA SER A 67 -13.29 0.20 -11.05
C SER A 67 -13.24 -0.58 -9.73
N TYR A 68 -12.05 -0.90 -9.22
CA TYR A 68 -11.81 -1.46 -7.90
C TYR A 68 -10.40 -1.10 -7.42
N MET A 69 -10.13 -1.33 -6.14
CA MET A 69 -8.79 -1.21 -5.57
C MET A 69 -8.33 -2.55 -5.02
N VAL A 70 -7.03 -2.77 -5.00
CA VAL A 70 -6.42 -3.96 -4.42
C VAL A 70 -5.30 -3.58 -3.47
N LEU A 71 -5.35 -4.09 -2.25
CA LEU A 71 -4.31 -3.96 -1.24
C LEU A 71 -3.51 -5.26 -1.14
N ALA A 72 -2.23 -5.14 -0.77
CA ALA A 72 -1.47 -6.29 -0.31
C ALA A 72 -2.14 -6.88 0.95
N PRO A 73 -2.14 -8.21 1.14
CA PRO A 73 -2.73 -8.85 2.32
C PRO A 73 -2.15 -8.31 3.65
N GLU A 74 -0.86 -7.97 3.65
CA GLU A 74 -0.14 -7.43 4.81
C GLU A 74 -0.35 -5.92 5.02
N HIS A 75 -1.11 -5.25 4.15
CA HIS A 75 -1.25 -3.80 4.19
C HIS A 75 -1.96 -3.35 5.49
N PRO A 76 -1.42 -2.36 6.25
CA PRO A 76 -1.94 -2.00 7.57
C PRO A 76 -3.43 -1.61 7.61
N LEU A 77 -3.95 -1.04 6.51
CA LEU A 77 -5.38 -0.69 6.42
C LEU A 77 -6.31 -1.90 6.34
N VAL A 78 -5.86 -3.09 5.94
CA VAL A 78 -6.73 -4.26 5.76
C VAL A 78 -7.51 -4.56 7.03
N SER A 79 -6.83 -4.63 8.17
CA SER A 79 -7.46 -4.87 9.48
C SER A 79 -8.43 -3.76 9.92
N HIS A 80 -8.27 -2.54 9.41
CA HIS A 80 -9.07 -1.37 9.80
C HIS A 80 -10.33 -1.21 8.96
N ILE A 81 -10.28 -1.59 7.69
CA ILE A 81 -11.38 -1.39 6.73
C ILE A 81 -12.25 -2.65 6.56
N THR A 82 -11.76 -3.80 6.99
CA THR A 82 -12.47 -5.07 6.83
C THR A 82 -13.77 -5.08 7.62
N SER A 83 -14.87 -5.32 6.92
CA SER A 83 -16.20 -5.42 7.53
C SER A 83 -16.32 -6.67 8.40
N THR A 84 -17.22 -6.66 9.39
CA THR A 84 -17.47 -7.82 10.25
C THR A 84 -17.82 -9.08 9.45
N ALA A 85 -18.59 -8.93 8.37
CA ALA A 85 -19.02 -10.04 7.52
C ALA A 85 -17.84 -10.70 6.79
N GLN A 86 -16.86 -9.90 6.35
CA GLN A 86 -15.71 -10.36 5.58
C GLN A 86 -14.51 -10.74 6.44
N LYS A 87 -14.58 -10.53 7.77
CA LYS A 87 -13.43 -10.68 8.68
C LYS A 87 -12.81 -12.08 8.64
N LYS A 88 -13.62 -13.13 8.59
CA LYS A 88 -13.14 -14.52 8.58
C LYS A 88 -12.39 -14.84 7.28
N ASP A 89 -12.97 -14.46 6.15
CA ASP A 89 -12.42 -14.78 4.83
C ASP A 89 -11.16 -13.97 4.56
N VAL A 90 -11.15 -12.68 4.94
CA VAL A 90 -9.97 -11.83 4.89
C VAL A 90 -8.85 -12.39 5.75
N GLN A 91 -9.12 -12.77 7.01
CA GLN A 91 -8.06 -13.31 7.89
C GLN A 91 -7.48 -14.62 7.33
N THR A 92 -8.33 -15.51 6.84
CA THR A 92 -7.90 -16.78 6.22
C THR A 92 -6.97 -16.50 5.04
N TYR A 93 -7.35 -15.56 4.18
CA TYR A 93 -6.55 -15.21 3.01
C TYR A 93 -5.22 -14.54 3.38
N VAL A 94 -5.21 -13.68 4.41
CA VAL A 94 -3.97 -13.07 4.93
C VAL A 94 -3.01 -14.14 5.47
N ASP A 95 -3.54 -15.12 6.23
CA ASP A 95 -2.73 -16.21 6.80
C ASP A 95 -2.19 -17.17 5.71
N GLU A 96 -2.94 -17.39 4.63
CA GLU A 96 -2.48 -18.16 3.48
C GLU A 96 -1.41 -17.41 2.69
N ALA A 97 -1.60 -16.10 2.47
CA ALA A 97 -0.64 -15.26 1.76
C ALA A 97 0.69 -15.13 2.53
N SER A 98 0.64 -15.07 3.87
CA SER A 98 1.85 -14.95 4.70
C SER A 98 2.73 -16.20 4.70
N ARG A 99 2.19 -17.36 4.28
CA ARG A 99 2.94 -18.62 4.14
C ARG A 99 3.70 -18.71 2.82
N LYS A 100 3.41 -17.83 1.85
CA LYS A 100 4.08 -17.76 0.56
C LYS A 100 5.22 -16.74 0.62
N SER A 101 6.35 -17.04 -0.02
CA SER A 101 7.40 -16.03 -0.16
C SER A 101 6.96 -14.94 -1.15
N GLU A 102 7.52 -13.72 -1.01
CA GLU A 102 7.28 -12.63 -1.98
C GLU A 102 7.67 -13.06 -3.40
N ARG A 103 8.75 -13.86 -3.54
CA ARG A 103 9.20 -14.40 -4.82
C ARG A 103 8.17 -15.35 -5.43
N ASP A 104 7.61 -16.25 -4.63
CA ASP A 104 6.59 -17.19 -5.10
C ASP A 104 5.34 -16.42 -5.55
N ARG A 105 4.94 -15.39 -4.81
CA ARG A 105 3.82 -14.51 -5.17
C ARG A 105 4.09 -13.72 -6.45
N GLN A 106 5.32 -13.27 -6.67
CA GLN A 106 5.68 -12.58 -7.91
C GLN A 106 5.60 -13.52 -9.13
N ILE A 107 6.14 -14.74 -8.99
CA ILE A 107 6.11 -15.76 -10.06
C ILE A 107 4.67 -16.24 -10.32
N GLN A 108 3.87 -16.43 -9.27
CA GLN A 108 2.46 -16.82 -9.36
C GLN A 108 1.61 -15.68 -9.93
N GLY A 109 1.89 -14.42 -9.61
CA GLY A 109 1.14 -13.27 -10.12
C GLY A 109 1.08 -13.19 -11.65
N GLU A 110 2.05 -13.76 -12.37
CA GLU A 110 2.10 -13.76 -13.84
C GLU A 110 1.44 -14.99 -14.49
N LYS A 111 1.39 -16.15 -13.80
CA LYS A 111 1.00 -17.44 -14.40
C LYS A 111 -0.08 -18.22 -13.65
N ALA A 112 -0.34 -17.89 -12.39
CA ALA A 112 -1.28 -18.60 -11.56
C ALA A 112 -2.69 -18.02 -11.67
N GLU A 113 -3.65 -18.82 -11.22
CA GLU A 113 -5.04 -18.40 -11.09
C GLU A 113 -5.13 -17.19 -10.15
N LYS A 114 -5.82 -16.13 -10.61
CA LYS A 114 -5.98 -14.90 -9.81
C LYS A 114 -6.82 -15.22 -8.57
N THR A 115 -6.31 -14.90 -7.39
CA THR A 115 -7.05 -15.06 -6.12
C THR A 115 -7.22 -13.71 -5.45
N GLY A 116 -8.28 -13.55 -4.66
CA GLY A 116 -8.52 -12.33 -3.91
C GLY A 116 -9.81 -12.39 -3.11
N VAL A 117 -9.92 -11.51 -2.10
CA VAL A 117 -11.08 -11.44 -1.20
C VAL A 117 -11.56 -10.00 -1.07
N PHE A 118 -12.88 -9.81 -1.14
CA PHE A 118 -13.51 -8.51 -0.93
C PHE A 118 -13.48 -8.13 0.55
N THR A 119 -13.02 -6.92 0.88
CA THR A 119 -12.89 -6.49 2.28
C THR A 119 -14.23 -6.06 2.90
N GLY A 120 -15.26 -5.80 2.09
CA GLY A 120 -16.50 -5.17 2.54
C GLY A 120 -16.43 -3.63 2.60
N ALA A 121 -15.28 -3.04 2.28
CA ALA A 121 -15.10 -1.59 2.19
C ALA A 121 -15.13 -1.11 0.74
N PHE A 122 -15.48 0.15 0.58
CA PHE A 122 -15.41 0.88 -0.68
C PHE A 122 -14.44 2.05 -0.55
N ALA A 123 -13.80 2.41 -1.64
CA ALA A 123 -13.05 3.64 -1.78
C ALA A 123 -13.80 4.59 -2.73
N ILE A 124 -13.60 5.89 -2.55
CA ILE A 124 -14.15 6.92 -3.42
C ILE A 124 -13.07 7.29 -4.44
N ASN A 125 -13.38 7.11 -5.73
CA ASN A 125 -12.50 7.55 -6.79
C ASN A 125 -12.46 9.09 -6.82
N PRO A 126 -11.28 9.72 -6.66
CA PRO A 126 -11.17 11.16 -6.43
C PRO A 126 -11.56 12.02 -7.65
N VAL A 127 -11.61 11.45 -8.87
CA VAL A 127 -11.91 12.25 -10.08
C VAL A 127 -13.38 12.25 -10.47
N ASN A 128 -14.11 11.18 -10.18
CA ASN A 128 -15.52 11.03 -10.57
C ASN A 128 -16.46 10.80 -9.37
N GLY A 129 -15.93 10.61 -8.16
CA GLY A 129 -16.71 10.39 -6.94
C GLY A 129 -17.37 9.01 -6.83
N GLU A 130 -17.09 8.09 -7.74
CA GLU A 130 -17.68 6.76 -7.74
C GLU A 130 -17.16 5.90 -6.59
N LYS A 131 -18.04 5.05 -6.05
CA LYS A 131 -17.65 4.04 -5.05
C LYS A 131 -17.10 2.81 -5.75
N ILE A 132 -15.87 2.44 -5.42
CA ILE A 132 -15.19 1.27 -5.98
C ILE A 132 -14.84 0.28 -4.86
N PRO A 133 -15.11 -1.02 -5.01
CA PRO A 133 -14.85 -2.01 -3.97
C PRO A 133 -13.34 -2.17 -3.70
N VAL A 134 -12.98 -2.39 -2.45
CA VAL A 134 -11.60 -2.65 -2.02
C VAL A 134 -11.40 -4.15 -1.78
N TRP A 135 -10.45 -4.73 -2.48
CA TRP A 135 -10.06 -6.15 -2.40
C TRP A 135 -8.67 -6.30 -1.79
N ILE A 136 -8.36 -7.51 -1.36
CA ILE A 136 -6.98 -7.96 -1.10
C ILE A 136 -6.61 -9.05 -2.10
N ALA A 137 -5.37 -9.02 -2.59
CA ALA A 137 -4.85 -10.06 -3.47
C ALA A 137 -3.33 -10.22 -3.32
N ASP A 138 -2.85 -11.45 -3.43
CA ASP A 138 -1.44 -11.80 -3.22
C ASP A 138 -0.50 -11.30 -4.33
N TYR A 139 -1.00 -10.95 -5.51
CA TYR A 139 -0.18 -10.34 -6.56
C TYR A 139 0.22 -8.87 -6.28
N VAL A 140 -0.43 -8.21 -5.31
CA VAL A 140 -0.04 -6.87 -4.83
C VAL A 140 0.93 -7.03 -3.66
N LEU A 141 2.12 -6.42 -3.79
CA LEU A 141 3.21 -6.60 -2.84
C LEU A 141 3.43 -5.34 -2.01
N MET A 142 3.56 -5.49 -0.68
CA MET A 142 3.79 -4.37 0.24
C MET A 142 5.11 -3.64 -0.06
N GLY A 143 6.15 -4.38 -0.48
CA GLY A 143 7.45 -3.82 -0.85
C GLY A 143 7.48 -3.06 -2.19
N TYR A 144 6.35 -2.97 -2.91
CA TYR A 144 6.28 -2.26 -4.19
C TYR A 144 5.26 -1.12 -4.14
N GLY A 145 5.75 0.11 -4.40
CA GLY A 145 4.92 1.31 -4.38
C GLY A 145 4.42 1.62 -2.97
N THR A 146 3.11 1.60 -2.77
CA THR A 146 2.44 1.84 -1.48
C THR A 146 1.82 0.57 -0.89
N GLY A 147 2.05 -0.60 -1.50
CA GLY A 147 1.33 -1.83 -1.14
C GLY A 147 -0.16 -1.81 -1.53
N ALA A 148 -0.53 -0.89 -2.42
CA ALA A 148 -1.90 -0.70 -2.91
C ALA A 148 -1.87 -0.29 -4.38
N ILE A 149 -2.86 -0.75 -5.16
CA ILE A 149 -3.07 -0.34 -6.54
C ILE A 149 -4.52 0.08 -6.78
N MET A 150 -4.71 1.01 -7.71
CA MET A 150 -5.99 1.18 -8.39
C MET A 150 -6.01 0.22 -9.58
N ALA A 151 -7.10 -0.52 -9.76
CA ALA A 151 -7.21 -1.45 -10.86
C ALA A 151 -8.01 -0.82 -12.01
N VAL A 152 -7.46 -0.88 -13.22
CA VAL A 152 -8.09 -0.34 -14.43
C VAL A 152 -8.18 -1.47 -15.47
N PRO A 153 -9.19 -2.34 -15.35
CA PRO A 153 -9.26 -3.59 -16.12
C PRO A 153 -9.15 -3.41 -17.62
N ALA A 154 -9.77 -2.36 -18.17
CA ALA A 154 -9.74 -2.13 -19.61
C ALA A 154 -8.34 -1.83 -20.17
N HIS A 155 -7.35 -1.54 -19.32
CA HIS A 155 -6.03 -1.03 -19.72
C HIS A 155 -4.84 -1.69 -18.99
N ASP A 156 -5.07 -2.74 -18.20
CA ASP A 156 -4.03 -3.60 -17.61
C ASP A 156 -4.51 -5.06 -17.66
N GLU A 157 -3.71 -5.93 -18.28
CA GLU A 157 -4.04 -7.34 -18.50
C GLU A 157 -4.26 -8.12 -17.19
N ARG A 158 -3.53 -7.79 -16.13
CA ARG A 158 -3.65 -8.47 -14.83
C ARG A 158 -4.96 -8.06 -14.16
N ASP A 159 -5.30 -6.78 -14.25
CA ASP A 159 -6.54 -6.23 -13.73
C ASP A 159 -7.75 -6.75 -14.52
N PHE A 160 -7.61 -6.93 -15.85
CA PHE A 160 -8.63 -7.53 -16.71
C PHE A 160 -8.91 -8.98 -16.31
N ALA A 161 -7.88 -9.80 -16.19
CA ALA A 161 -8.04 -11.21 -15.80
C ALA A 161 -8.70 -11.34 -14.41
N PHE A 162 -8.33 -10.47 -13.46
CA PHE A 162 -8.95 -10.42 -12.14
C PHE A 162 -10.41 -9.96 -12.23
N ALA A 163 -10.68 -8.88 -12.97
CA ALA A 163 -12.04 -8.37 -13.14
C ALA A 163 -12.98 -9.37 -13.79
N THR A 164 -12.53 -10.06 -14.84
CA THR A 164 -13.30 -11.10 -15.52
C THR A 164 -13.61 -12.27 -14.58
N LYS A 165 -12.63 -12.71 -13.78
CA LYS A 165 -12.83 -13.82 -12.83
C LYS A 165 -13.82 -13.46 -11.70
N PHE A 166 -13.76 -12.24 -11.19
CA PHE A 166 -14.58 -11.78 -10.07
C PHE A 166 -15.80 -10.95 -10.50
N GLU A 167 -16.12 -10.94 -11.79
CA GLU A 167 -17.25 -10.22 -12.39
C GLU A 167 -17.29 -8.72 -12.00
N LEU A 168 -16.11 -8.08 -11.97
CA LEU A 168 -15.97 -6.67 -11.63
C LEU A 168 -16.14 -5.77 -12.87
N PRO A 169 -16.60 -4.52 -12.70
CA PRO A 169 -16.83 -3.63 -13.83
C PRO A 169 -15.56 -3.36 -14.65
N ILE A 170 -15.69 -3.40 -15.97
CA ILE A 170 -14.63 -3.05 -16.92
C ILE A 170 -15.05 -1.77 -17.66
N LYS A 171 -14.31 -0.68 -17.47
CA LYS A 171 -14.62 0.63 -18.05
C LYS A 171 -13.54 1.06 -19.03
N THR A 172 -13.90 1.15 -20.30
CA THR A 172 -12.99 1.63 -21.35
C THR A 172 -12.85 3.15 -21.27
N VAL A 173 -11.63 3.63 -21.04
CA VAL A 173 -11.29 5.06 -20.95
C VAL A 173 -10.21 5.53 -21.92
N VAL A 174 -9.60 4.61 -22.66
CA VAL A 174 -8.66 4.90 -23.74
C VAL A 174 -9.03 4.06 -24.95
N ALA A 175 -9.24 4.71 -26.09
CA ALA A 175 -9.49 4.08 -27.36
C ALA A 175 -8.27 4.19 -28.29
N PRO A 176 -7.99 3.18 -29.13
CA PRO A 176 -7.07 3.34 -30.25
C PRO A 176 -7.48 4.55 -31.11
N LYS A 177 -6.50 5.29 -31.66
CA LYS A 177 -6.75 6.57 -32.35
C LYS A 177 -7.81 6.54 -33.46
N LYS A 178 -8.09 5.37 -34.04
CA LYS A 178 -9.06 5.18 -35.14
C LYS A 178 -10.40 4.56 -34.72
N ALA A 179 -10.54 4.14 -33.46
CA ALA A 179 -11.70 3.36 -33.01
C ALA A 179 -12.92 4.24 -32.65
N GLY A 180 -12.72 5.54 -32.42
CA GLY A 180 -13.80 6.46 -32.04
C GLY A 180 -14.19 6.38 -30.56
N LYS A 181 -15.27 7.09 -30.19
CA LYS A 181 -15.71 7.26 -28.79
C LYS A 181 -16.49 6.07 -28.21
N GLU A 182 -17.09 5.25 -29.07
CA GLU A 182 -17.90 4.09 -28.67
C GLU A 182 -17.08 2.81 -28.52
N PHE A 183 -15.75 2.89 -28.64
CA PHE A 183 -14.87 1.75 -28.51
C PHE A 183 -15.02 1.05 -27.16
N GLN A 184 -15.19 -0.27 -27.21
CA GLN A 184 -15.16 -1.15 -26.04
C GLN A 184 -14.06 -2.18 -26.22
N VAL A 185 -13.40 -2.51 -25.11
CA VAL A 185 -12.37 -3.53 -25.10
C VAL A 185 -12.97 -4.93 -25.01
N GLU A 186 -12.50 -5.84 -25.87
CA GLU A 186 -12.70 -7.29 -25.69
C GLU A 186 -11.58 -7.90 -24.83
N GLU A 187 -10.39 -7.28 -24.88
CA GLU A 187 -9.21 -7.59 -24.09
C GLU A 187 -8.53 -6.29 -23.64
N ALA A 188 -7.74 -6.33 -22.56
CA ALA A 188 -7.08 -5.15 -22.02
C ALA A 188 -6.26 -4.39 -23.08
N PHE A 189 -6.62 -3.14 -23.34
CA PHE A 189 -5.87 -2.25 -24.23
C PHE A 189 -4.83 -1.44 -23.44
N SER A 190 -3.61 -2.00 -23.35
CA SER A 190 -2.48 -1.38 -22.64
C SER A 190 -1.80 -0.24 -23.42
N GLY A 191 -2.16 -0.04 -24.68
CA GLY A 191 -1.53 0.93 -25.58
C GLY A 191 -1.83 2.40 -25.30
N GLU A 192 -1.17 3.28 -26.04
CA GLU A 192 -1.50 4.70 -26.09
C GLU A 192 -2.59 4.98 -27.13
N GLY A 193 -3.45 5.96 -26.84
CA GLY A 193 -4.62 6.24 -27.64
C GLY A 193 -5.20 7.61 -27.35
N ILE A 194 -6.52 7.72 -27.48
CA ILE A 194 -7.31 8.91 -27.19
C ILE A 194 -8.19 8.61 -25.98
N SER A 195 -8.20 9.51 -25.00
CA SER A 195 -9.06 9.40 -23.84
C SER A 195 -10.54 9.52 -24.23
N ILE A 196 -11.36 8.63 -23.68
CA ILE A 196 -12.82 8.57 -23.83
C ILE A 196 -13.44 8.31 -22.45
N ASN A 197 -14.73 8.60 -22.27
CA ASN A 197 -15.46 8.37 -21.00
C ASN A 197 -14.75 8.95 -19.76
N SER A 198 -14.03 10.06 -19.93
CA SER A 198 -13.10 10.64 -18.96
C SER A 198 -13.27 12.15 -18.79
N ASP A 199 -14.48 12.67 -19.04
CA ASP A 199 -14.88 14.06 -18.82
C ASP A 199 -13.87 15.07 -19.41
N PHE A 200 -13.15 15.81 -18.57
CA PHE A 200 -12.19 16.83 -19.00
C PHE A 200 -10.96 16.29 -19.74
N LEU A 201 -10.79 14.98 -19.82
CA LEU A 201 -9.75 14.34 -20.63
C LEU A 201 -10.23 13.91 -22.02
N ASP A 202 -11.54 13.90 -22.28
CA ASP A 202 -12.08 13.35 -23.53
C ASP A 202 -11.47 14.01 -24.77
N GLY A 203 -11.01 13.19 -25.71
CA GLY A 203 -10.38 13.63 -26.95
C GLY A 203 -8.87 13.93 -26.84
N LEU A 204 -8.29 13.93 -25.64
CA LEU A 204 -6.85 14.14 -25.48
C LEU A 204 -6.05 12.87 -25.82
N PRO A 205 -4.90 13.00 -26.52
CA PRO A 205 -3.93 11.91 -26.62
C PRO A 205 -3.34 11.54 -25.25
N THR A 206 -3.01 10.27 -25.06
CA THR A 206 -2.49 9.73 -23.78
C THR A 206 -1.43 10.61 -23.09
N ALA A 207 -0.42 11.12 -23.82
CA ALA A 207 0.61 11.97 -23.23
C ALA A 207 0.05 13.28 -22.65
N GLN A 208 -0.88 13.93 -23.35
CA GLN A 208 -1.54 15.15 -22.90
C GLN A 208 -2.52 14.85 -21.75
N ALA A 209 -3.25 13.73 -21.84
CA ALA A 209 -4.17 13.29 -20.80
C ALA A 209 -3.44 13.01 -19.46
N LYS A 210 -2.26 12.37 -19.51
CA LYS A 210 -1.41 12.16 -18.33
C LYS A 210 -1.02 13.47 -17.67
N ALA A 211 -0.49 14.42 -18.46
CA ALA A 211 -0.10 15.74 -17.95
C ALA A 211 -1.29 16.48 -17.33
N ARG A 212 -2.42 16.52 -18.05
CA ARG A 212 -3.64 17.20 -17.61
C ARG A 212 -4.24 16.60 -16.34
N MET A 213 -4.22 15.27 -16.21
CA MET A 213 -4.68 14.60 -14.99
C MET A 213 -3.79 14.91 -13.80
N ILE A 214 -2.46 14.90 -13.97
CA ILE A 214 -1.51 15.23 -12.89
C ILE A 214 -1.77 16.65 -12.38
N GLU A 215 -1.90 17.62 -13.30
CA GLU A 215 -2.25 19.01 -12.95
C GLU A 215 -3.58 19.10 -12.18
N HIS A 216 -4.60 18.36 -12.62
CA HIS A 216 -5.90 18.33 -11.95
C HIS A 216 -5.80 17.80 -10.52
N LEU A 217 -5.05 16.70 -10.33
CA LEU A 217 -4.83 16.09 -9.02
C LEU A 217 -4.08 17.03 -8.07
N GLU A 218 -3.06 17.73 -8.56
CA GLU A 218 -2.28 18.69 -7.78
C GLU A 218 -3.10 19.92 -7.40
N ALA A 219 -3.83 20.50 -8.37
CA ALA A 219 -4.68 21.67 -8.14
C ALA A 219 -5.76 21.40 -7.09
N LYS A 220 -6.34 20.19 -7.08
CA LYS A 220 -7.35 19.77 -6.10
C LYS A 220 -6.77 19.15 -4.82
N LYS A 221 -5.43 19.01 -4.72
CA LYS A 221 -4.74 18.35 -3.60
C LYS A 221 -5.17 16.89 -3.38
N LEU A 222 -5.54 16.21 -4.46
CA LEU A 222 -5.97 14.80 -4.49
C LEU A 222 -4.80 13.85 -4.81
N GLY A 223 -3.68 14.40 -5.26
CA GLY A 223 -2.47 13.66 -5.57
C GLY A 223 -1.31 14.59 -5.94
N THR A 224 -0.15 13.98 -6.20
CA THR A 224 1.07 14.70 -6.59
C THR A 224 1.82 13.92 -7.66
N ARG A 225 2.52 14.62 -8.57
CA ARG A 225 3.50 14.01 -9.45
C ARG A 225 4.56 13.26 -8.64
N LYS A 226 4.93 12.05 -9.11
CA LYS A 226 5.97 11.24 -8.48
C LYS A 226 6.76 10.47 -9.53
N VAL A 227 8.07 10.46 -9.38
CA VAL A 227 8.96 9.55 -10.12
C VAL A 227 9.22 8.34 -9.24
N ASN A 228 9.05 7.14 -9.79
CA ASN A 228 9.33 5.90 -9.08
C ASN A 228 10.32 5.05 -9.87
N TYR A 229 11.14 4.28 -9.16
CA TYR A 229 12.13 3.39 -9.74
C TYR A 229 11.73 1.95 -9.45
N ARG A 230 11.91 1.06 -10.44
CA ARG A 230 11.80 -0.39 -10.22
C ARG A 230 13.01 -0.96 -9.50
N LEU A 231 14.10 -0.19 -9.41
CA LEU A 231 15.31 -0.55 -8.69
C LEU A 231 14.96 -0.69 -7.20
N ARG A 232 15.32 -1.83 -6.60
CA ARG A 232 15.23 -2.06 -5.17
C ARG A 232 16.58 -1.74 -4.53
N ASP A 233 16.56 -1.46 -3.24
CA ASP A 233 17.80 -1.32 -2.48
C ASP A 233 18.63 -2.59 -2.57
N TRP A 234 19.94 -2.40 -2.62
CA TRP A 234 20.86 -3.51 -2.75
C TRP A 234 20.96 -4.24 -1.41
N LEU A 235 20.32 -5.40 -1.33
CA LEU A 235 20.57 -6.34 -0.25
C LEU A 235 21.95 -6.98 -0.44
N PHE A 236 22.96 -6.48 0.25
CA PHE A 236 24.32 -7.04 0.21
C PHE A 236 24.68 -7.85 1.46
N SER A 237 23.93 -7.73 2.57
CA SER A 237 24.14 -8.54 3.76
C SER A 237 23.90 -10.03 3.49
N ARG A 238 24.72 -10.91 4.07
CA ARG A 238 24.67 -12.36 3.87
C ARG A 238 24.83 -13.09 5.19
N GLN A 239 23.99 -14.09 5.44
CA GLN A 239 24.12 -15.03 6.55
C GLN A 239 25.15 -16.11 6.19
N ARG A 240 26.39 -15.69 5.90
CA ARG A 240 27.50 -16.57 5.50
C ARG A 240 28.76 -16.17 6.25
N TYR A 241 29.60 -17.17 6.53
CA TYR A 241 30.90 -16.92 7.14
C TYR A 241 31.88 -16.26 6.16
N TRP A 242 32.02 -16.80 4.95
CA TRP A 242 33.06 -16.36 4.01
C TRP A 242 32.67 -15.07 3.28
N GLY A 243 32.90 -13.94 3.95
CA GLY A 243 32.65 -12.59 3.46
C GLY A 243 33.28 -11.55 4.39
N GLU A 244 33.22 -10.29 3.98
CA GLU A 244 33.69 -9.18 4.81
C GLU A 244 32.71 -8.93 5.97
N PRO A 245 33.17 -8.87 7.23
CA PRO A 245 32.35 -8.42 8.34
C PRO A 245 31.81 -7.02 8.11
N ILE A 246 30.52 -6.82 8.38
CA ILE A 246 29.90 -5.49 8.31
C ILE A 246 30.36 -4.70 9.55
N PRO A 247 31.04 -3.55 9.40
CA PRO A 247 31.63 -2.79 10.52
C PRO A 247 30.58 -1.97 11.28
N ILE A 248 29.56 -2.66 11.78
CA ILE A 248 28.46 -2.11 12.57
C ILE A 248 28.34 -2.95 13.84
N SER A 249 28.42 -2.29 15.00
CA SER A 249 28.16 -2.87 16.31
C SER A 249 26.82 -2.40 16.88
N PHE A 250 26.26 -3.18 17.80
CA PHE A 250 25.00 -2.87 18.47
C PHE A 250 25.23 -2.80 19.98
N ASP A 251 24.69 -1.78 20.66
CA ASP A 251 24.69 -1.76 22.13
C ASP A 251 23.60 -2.66 22.72
N SER A 252 23.58 -2.78 24.05
CA SER A 252 22.59 -3.59 24.79
C SER A 252 21.14 -3.10 24.63
N SER A 253 20.92 -1.88 24.12
CA SER A 253 19.59 -1.36 23.77
C SER A 253 19.22 -1.61 22.31
N GLY A 254 20.11 -2.21 21.52
CA GLY A 254 19.95 -2.47 20.09
C GLY A 254 20.26 -1.27 19.19
N LYS A 255 20.89 -0.21 19.71
CA LYS A 255 21.29 0.93 18.89
C LYS A 255 22.57 0.61 18.13
N GLN A 256 22.58 0.94 16.85
CA GLN A 256 23.69 0.70 15.92
C GLN A 256 24.76 1.80 15.98
N TYR A 257 26.02 1.38 15.87
CA TYR A 257 27.20 2.24 15.79
C TYR A 257 28.11 1.74 14.66
N ALA A 258 28.54 2.65 13.79
CA ALA A 258 29.56 2.34 12.80
C ALA A 258 30.94 2.47 13.44
N HIS A 259 31.83 1.53 13.11
CA HIS A 259 33.24 1.60 13.50
C HIS A 259 33.90 2.82 12.86
N SER A 260 34.88 3.40 13.53
CA SER A 260 35.68 4.50 12.96
C SER A 260 36.71 3.98 11.96
N GLU A 261 37.25 4.85 11.10
CA GLU A 261 38.21 4.43 10.06
C GLU A 261 39.48 3.79 10.64
N ASP A 262 39.88 4.17 11.84
CA ASP A 262 41.03 3.62 12.58
C ASP A 262 40.78 2.23 13.20
N GLU A 263 39.52 1.82 13.32
CA GLU A 263 39.12 0.48 13.76
C GLU A 263 39.04 -0.52 12.59
N LEU A 264 39.21 -0.05 11.35
CA LEU A 264 39.16 -0.87 10.13
C LEU A 264 40.55 -1.40 9.73
N PRO A 265 40.64 -2.57 9.06
CA PRO A 265 39.53 -3.44 8.68
C PRO A 265 39.01 -4.28 9.85
N LEU A 266 37.69 -4.45 9.93
CA LEU A 266 37.11 -5.44 10.83
C LEU A 266 37.43 -6.84 10.31
N MET A 267 38.37 -7.50 10.97
CA MET A 267 38.87 -8.80 10.54
C MET A 267 37.83 -9.91 10.77
N LEU A 268 37.63 -10.75 9.75
CA LEU A 268 36.81 -11.95 9.88
C LEU A 268 37.47 -12.89 10.91
N PRO A 269 36.77 -13.27 12.00
CA PRO A 269 37.36 -14.10 13.04
C PRO A 269 37.62 -15.51 12.51
N PRO A 270 38.74 -16.16 12.88
CA PRO A 270 38.99 -17.54 12.51
C PRO A 270 37.93 -18.46 13.14
N SER A 271 37.48 -19.44 12.38
CA SER A 271 36.58 -20.51 12.80
C SER A 271 36.91 -21.76 11.98
N ASP A 272 36.54 -22.93 12.46
CA ASP A 272 36.55 -24.18 11.66
C ASP A 272 35.13 -24.64 11.29
N ASP A 273 34.11 -23.95 11.84
CA ASP A 273 32.69 -24.24 11.61
C ASP A 273 32.03 -23.16 10.75
N PHE A 274 32.12 -23.36 9.43
CA PHE A 274 31.57 -22.46 8.41
C PHE A 274 30.18 -22.84 7.95
N LYS A 275 29.62 -23.95 8.45
CA LYS A 275 28.36 -24.50 7.94
C LYS A 275 27.20 -23.56 8.28
N PRO A 276 26.21 -23.41 7.38
CA PRO A 276 25.01 -22.66 7.72
C PRO A 276 24.32 -23.25 8.96
N ALA A 277 23.82 -22.39 9.85
CA ALA A 277 23.02 -22.83 10.97
C ALA A 277 21.65 -23.34 10.49
N GLU A 278 21.08 -24.34 11.19
CA GLU A 278 19.71 -24.81 10.92
C GLU A 278 18.65 -23.71 11.15
N THR A 279 18.97 -22.73 12.02
CA THR A 279 18.14 -21.55 12.29
C THR A 279 18.15 -20.53 11.15
N GLY A 280 19.05 -20.67 10.18
CA GLY A 280 19.28 -19.70 9.10
C GLY A 280 20.16 -18.50 9.50
N GLU A 281 20.66 -18.47 10.72
CA GLU A 281 21.57 -17.43 11.20
C GLU A 281 22.98 -17.57 10.60
N SER A 282 23.74 -16.46 10.62
CA SER A 282 25.13 -16.46 10.17
C SER A 282 25.98 -17.38 11.07
N PRO A 283 26.94 -18.15 10.52
CA PRO A 283 27.88 -18.92 11.34
C PRO A 283 28.64 -18.07 12.36
N LEU A 284 28.85 -16.77 12.07
CA LEU A 284 29.47 -15.82 12.99
C LEU A 284 28.67 -15.61 14.30
N ALA A 285 27.36 -15.83 14.28
CA ALA A 285 26.51 -15.71 15.48
C ALA A 285 26.88 -16.72 16.58
N ARG A 286 27.61 -17.80 16.23
CA ARG A 286 28.08 -18.80 17.18
C ARG A 286 29.42 -18.42 17.84
N LEU A 287 30.09 -17.38 17.36
CA LEU A 287 31.37 -16.91 17.88
C LEU A 287 31.11 -15.84 18.95
N GLY A 288 30.65 -16.28 20.12
CA GLY A 288 30.26 -15.42 21.23
C GLY A 288 31.29 -14.33 21.54
N ASP A 289 32.56 -14.70 21.70
CA ASP A 289 33.65 -13.75 22.01
C ASP A 289 33.87 -12.67 20.95
N TRP A 290 33.49 -12.92 19.69
CA TRP A 290 33.61 -11.94 18.61
C TRP A 290 32.35 -11.06 18.50
N VAL A 291 31.17 -11.65 18.72
CA VAL A 291 29.88 -10.92 18.70
C VAL A 291 29.74 -10.04 19.93
N GLU A 292 30.08 -10.56 21.10
CA GLU A 292 30.01 -9.89 22.41
C GLU A 292 31.37 -9.23 22.71
N HIS A 293 31.57 -8.04 22.15
CA HIS A 293 32.72 -7.20 22.47
C HIS A 293 32.27 -5.96 23.26
N THR A 294 33.19 -5.42 24.07
CA THR A 294 32.93 -4.30 24.99
C THR A 294 33.21 -2.97 24.34
#